data_AF-A0A2T4JB68-F1
#
_entry.id   AF-A0A2T4JB68-F1
#
_cell.length_a   1.000
_cell.length_b   1.000
_cell.length_c   1.000
_cell.angle_alpha   90.00
_cell.angle_beta   90.00
_cell.angle_gamma   90.00
#
_symmetry.space_group_name_H-M   'P 1'
#
loop_
_entity.id
_entity.type
_entity.pdbx_description
1 polymer ?
#
loop_
_entity_poly.entity_id
_entity_poly.type
_entity_poly.pdbx_seq_one_letter_code
_entity_poly.pdbx_strand_id
1 'polypeptide(L)'
;MDRPFSAQLLRDIRDSVAAYLATLKARGAILGGNVWIDPELNTEATLKAGKLYLDFDIEPPAPLEHLTLQARRNGDYYEELVTAVTGAQ
;
A
#
# COMPACT_ATOMS: atom_id res chain seq x y z
N MET A 1 -2.25 10.18 -26.08
CA MET A 1 -2.58 8.83 -26.61
C MET A 1 -3.85 8.99 -27.41
N ASP A 2 -3.80 8.71 -28.71
CA ASP A 2 -4.97 8.74 -29.60
C ASP A 2 -5.16 7.33 -30.17
N ARG A 3 -6.15 6.60 -29.65
CA ARG A 3 -6.45 5.21 -29.98
C ARG A 3 -7.96 4.98 -29.85
N PRO A 4 -8.58 4.18 -30.74
CA PRO A 4 -10.00 3.85 -30.61
C PRO A 4 -10.26 3.01 -29.35
N PHE A 5 -11.45 3.19 -28.77
CA PHE A 5 -11.91 2.36 -27.65
C PHE A 5 -11.93 0.89 -28.06
N SER A 6 -11.32 0.04 -27.23
CA SER A 6 -11.41 -1.41 -27.34
C SER A 6 -11.34 -2.03 -25.96
N ALA A 7 -11.92 -3.22 -25.80
CA ALA A 7 -11.86 -3.94 -24.52
C ALA A 7 -10.41 -4.22 -24.09
N GLN A 8 -9.51 -4.44 -25.06
CA GLN A 8 -8.08 -4.63 -24.77
C GLN A 8 -7.44 -3.34 -24.24
N LEU A 9 -7.69 -2.20 -24.89
CA LEU A 9 -7.17 -0.91 -24.44
C LEU A 9 -7.57 -0.59 -23.00
N LEU A 10 -8.84 -0.83 -22.64
CA LEU A 10 -9.33 -0.57 -21.28
C LEU A 10 -8.65 -1.48 -20.25
N ARG A 11 -8.48 -2.77 -20.58
CA ARG A 11 -7.76 -3.73 -19.73
C ARG A 11 -6.29 -3.33 -19.56
N ASP A 12 -5.60 -2.99 -20.64
CA ASP A 12 -4.20 -2.58 -20.61
C ASP A 12 -3.99 -1.34 -19.73
N ILE A 13 -4.89 -0.35 -19.83
CA ILE A 13 -4.83 0.85 -18.99
C ILE A 13 -4.99 0.49 -17.52
N ARG A 14 -6.03 -0.29 -17.17
CA ARG A 14 -6.26 -0.75 -15.79
C ARG A 14 -5.05 -1.52 -15.27
N ASP A 15 -4.55 -2.49 -16.04
CA ASP A 15 -3.46 -3.38 -15.62
C ASP A 15 -2.13 -2.61 -15.50
N SER A 16 -1.89 -1.61 -16.34
CA SER A 16 -0.75 -0.70 -16.21
C SER A 16 -0.80 0.11 -14.91
N VAL A 17 -1.96 0.61 -14.51
CA VAL A 17 -2.12 1.34 -13.24
C VAL A 17 -1.97 0.38 -12.07
N ALA A 18 -2.53 -0.83 -12.14
CA ALA A 18 -2.37 -1.86 -11.13
C ALA A 18 -0.90 -2.22 -10.90
N ALA A 19 -0.14 -2.39 -11.98
CA ALA A 19 1.30 -2.67 -11.92
C ALA A 19 2.09 -1.53 -11.27
N TYR A 20 1.70 -0.28 -11.53
CA TYR A 20 2.31 0.87 -10.89
C TYR A 20 2.01 0.92 -9.37
N LEU A 21 0.76 0.70 -8.96
CA LEU A 21 0.39 0.61 -7.53
C LEU A 21 1.13 -0.54 -6.82
N ALA A 22 1.25 -1.70 -7.47
CA ALA A 22 2.04 -2.81 -6.95
C ALA A 22 3.52 -2.43 -6.77
N THR A 23 4.09 -1.66 -7.70
CA THR A 23 5.46 -1.13 -7.59
C THR A 23 5.60 -0.17 -6.41
N LEU A 24 4.65 0.73 -6.20
CA LEU A 24 4.65 1.64 -5.06
C LEU A 24 4.57 0.89 -3.73
N LYS A 25 3.71 -0.14 -3.66
CA LYS A 25 3.59 -1.00 -2.48
C LYS A 25 4.89 -1.76 -2.20
N ALA A 26 5.52 -2.33 -3.22
CA ALA A 26 6.80 -3.04 -3.08
C ALA A 26 7.93 -2.12 -2.59
N ARG A 27 7.86 -0.82 -2.90
CA ARG A 27 8.80 0.21 -2.40
C ARG A 27 8.47 0.70 -0.98
N GLY A 28 7.37 0.26 -0.39
CA GLY A 28 6.87 0.76 0.90
C GLY A 28 6.34 2.19 0.84
N ALA A 29 6.08 2.74 -0.35
CA ALA A 29 5.56 4.10 -0.52
C ALA A 29 4.07 4.20 -0.17
N ILE A 30 3.34 3.09 -0.30
CA ILE A 30 1.92 2.95 0.04
C ILE A 30 1.68 1.62 0.76
N LEU A 31 0.66 1.58 1.60
CA LEU A 31 0.19 0.37 2.29
C LEU A 31 -0.61 -0.54 1.35
N GLY A 32 -1.40 0.08 0.48
CA GLY A 32 -2.30 -0.60 -0.44
C GLY A 32 -2.76 0.32 -1.56
N GLY A 33 -3.26 -0.32 -2.62
CA GLY A 33 -3.79 0.34 -3.79
C GLY A 33 -4.46 -0.70 -4.69
N ASN A 34 -5.64 -0.40 -5.18
CA ASN A 34 -6.41 -1.19 -6.12
C ASN A 34 -7.03 -0.28 -7.18
N VAL A 35 -7.28 -0.83 -8.37
CA VAL A 35 -7.82 -0.08 -9.51
C VAL A 35 -8.94 -0.86 -10.17
N TRP A 36 -10.02 -0.19 -10.53
CA TRP A 36 -11.18 -0.77 -11.19
C TRP A 36 -11.84 0.21 -12.15
N ILE A 37 -12.72 -0.32 -13.00
CA ILE A 37 -13.53 0.46 -13.93
C ILE A 37 -14.97 0.36 -13.43
N ASP A 38 -15.51 1.47 -12.93
CA ASP A 38 -16.89 1.51 -12.45
C ASP A 38 -17.88 1.49 -13.64
N PRO A 39 -18.77 0.49 -13.74
CA PRO A 39 -19.76 0.41 -14.82
C PRO A 39 -20.82 1.53 -14.75
N GLU A 40 -21.08 2.10 -13.58
CA GLU A 40 -22.07 3.18 -13.41
C GLU A 40 -21.55 4.50 -13.98
N LEU A 41 -20.24 4.77 -13.90
CA LEU A 41 -19.61 5.95 -14.49
C LEU A 41 -19.33 5.78 -15.99
N ASN A 42 -19.04 4.55 -16.41
CA ASN A 42 -18.67 4.20 -17.78
C ASN A 42 -19.87 3.77 -18.63
N THR A 43 -20.93 4.60 -18.60
CA THR A 43 -22.14 4.42 -19.43
C THR A 43 -21.85 4.53 -20.93
N GLU A 44 -22.79 4.08 -21.76
CA GLU A 44 -22.72 4.22 -23.22
C GLU A 44 -22.49 5.67 -23.66
N ALA A 45 -23.21 6.64 -23.07
CA ALA A 45 -23.08 8.05 -23.40
C ALA A 45 -21.68 8.58 -23.06
N THR A 46 -21.12 8.18 -21.91
CA THR A 46 -19.76 8.50 -21.50
C THR A 46 -18.73 8.00 -22.51
N LEU A 47 -18.82 6.72 -22.88
CA LEU A 47 -17.87 6.07 -23.78
C LEU A 47 -17.98 6.62 -25.22
N LYS A 48 -19.20 6.88 -25.70
CA LYS A 48 -19.43 7.54 -27.01
C LYS A 48 -18.87 8.96 -27.07
N ALA A 49 -18.82 9.65 -25.94
CA ALA A 49 -18.16 10.95 -25.81
C ALA A 49 -16.62 10.84 -25.73
N GLY A 50 -16.05 9.64 -25.86
CA GLY A 50 -14.61 9.40 -25.81
C GLY A 50 -14.01 9.48 -24.41
N LYS A 51 -14.83 9.38 -23.36
CA LYS A 51 -14.39 9.50 -21.96
C LYS A 51 -14.33 8.12 -21.31
N LEU A 52 -13.36 7.92 -20.42
CA LEU A 52 -13.20 6.73 -19.60
C LEU A 52 -12.94 7.19 -18.17
N TYR A 53 -13.71 6.67 -17.23
CA TYR A 53 -13.44 6.80 -15.80
C TYR A 53 -12.70 5.56 -15.32
N LEU A 54 -11.57 5.79 -14.66
CA LEU A 54 -10.77 4.75 -14.03
C LEU A 54 -10.57 5.15 -12.57
N ASP A 55 -11.13 4.35 -11.68
CA ASP A 55 -11.07 4.61 -10.25
C ASP A 55 -9.98 3.77 -9.61
N PHE A 56 -9.30 4.35 -8.65
CA PHE A 56 -8.30 3.65 -7.87
C PHE A 56 -8.26 4.18 -6.44
N ASP A 57 -8.02 3.29 -5.50
CA ASP A 57 -7.62 3.66 -4.16
C ASP A 57 -6.09 3.66 -4.04
N ILE A 58 -5.60 4.47 -3.12
CA ILE A 58 -4.17 4.58 -2.81
C ILE A 58 -4.03 5.06 -1.37
N GLU A 59 -3.47 4.22 -0.51
CA GLU A 59 -3.32 4.53 0.92
C GLU A 59 -1.83 4.71 1.26
N PRO A 60 -1.33 5.95 1.35
CA PRO A 60 0.01 6.20 1.86
C PRO A 60 0.09 5.92 3.37
N PRO A 61 1.26 5.53 3.90
CA PRO A 61 1.41 5.37 5.34
C PRO A 61 1.24 6.72 6.06
N ALA A 62 0.45 6.72 7.14
CA ALA A 62 0.31 7.90 7.99
C ALA A 62 1.63 8.26 8.69
N PRO A 63 1.93 9.55 8.91
CA PRO A 63 3.10 9.97 9.66
C PRO A 63 2.99 9.53 11.13
N LEU A 64 4.12 9.14 11.72
CA LEU A 64 4.22 8.92 13.17
C LEU A 64 4.33 10.28 13.89
N GLU A 65 3.20 10.95 14.08
CA GLU A 65 3.17 12.29 14.69
C GLU A 65 3.41 12.26 16.20
N HIS A 66 3.02 11.17 16.88
CA HIS A 66 3.16 11.02 18.31
C HIS A 66 3.70 9.63 18.69
N LEU A 67 4.95 9.60 19.17
CA LEU A 67 5.59 8.40 19.71
C LEU A 67 5.54 8.42 21.24
N THR A 68 4.88 7.42 21.83
CA THR A 68 4.92 7.20 23.29
C THR A 68 5.96 6.13 23.62
N LEU A 69 6.96 6.50 24.44
CA LEU A 69 7.95 5.55 24.97
C LEU A 69 7.47 5.00 26.33
N GLN A 70 7.46 3.68 26.48
CA GLN A 70 7.11 3.01 27.73
C GLN A 70 8.28 2.16 28.22
N ALA A 71 8.79 2.47 29.41
CA ALA A 71 9.83 1.67 30.06
C ALA A 71 9.20 0.61 30.98
N ARG A 72 9.79 -0.59 30.99
CA ARG A 72 9.45 -1.66 31.94
C ARG A 72 10.75 -2.15 32.58
N ARG A 73 10.69 -2.48 33.87
CA ARG A 73 11.81 -3.13 34.56
C ARG A 73 11.77 -4.61 34.21
N ASN A 74 12.93 -5.15 33.80
CA ASN A 74 13.11 -6.59 33.62
C ASN A 74 14.03 -7.09 34.74
N GLY A 75 13.51 -8.05 35.53
CA GLY A 75 14.21 -8.64 36.66
C GLY A 75 15.30 -9.63 36.26
N ASP A 76 15.17 -10.25 35.08
CA ASP A 76 16.06 -11.31 34.58
C ASP A 76 17.51 -10.80 34.44
N TYR A 77 17.70 -9.50 34.21
CA TYR A 77 19.01 -8.85 34.19
C TYR A 77 19.75 -8.95 35.53
N TYR A 78 19.03 -9.06 36.64
CA TYR A 78 19.65 -9.31 37.94
C TYR A 78 20.12 -10.76 38.06
N GLU A 79 19.43 -11.73 37.45
CA GLU A 79 19.86 -13.13 37.43
C GLU A 79 21.13 -13.31 36.59
N GLU A 80 21.20 -12.64 35.44
CA GLU A 80 22.41 -12.57 34.61
C GLU A 80 23.58 -11.90 35.36
N LEU A 81 23.31 -10.77 36.03
CA LEU A 81 24.30 -10.07 36.83
C LEU A 81 24.87 -10.95 37.96
N VAL A 82 24.00 -11.66 38.68
CA VAL A 82 24.41 -12.57 39.75
C VAL A 82 25.29 -13.67 39.17
N THR A 83 24.85 -14.33 38.09
CA THR A 83 25.60 -15.40 37.43
C THR A 83 26.99 -14.95 36.97
N ALA A 84 27.09 -13.76 36.40
CA ALA A 84 28.35 -13.20 35.92
C ALA A 84 29.39 -12.96 37.03
N VAL A 85 28.94 -12.62 38.25
CA VAL A 85 29.83 -12.34 39.38
C VAL A 85 30.12 -13.59 40.21
N THR A 86 29.17 -14.51 40.34
CA THR A 86 29.35 -15.72 41.15
C THR A 86 30.15 -16.81 40.47
N GLY A 87 30.40 -16.69 39.15
CA GLY A 87 31.26 -17.60 38.39
C GLY A 87 30.90 -19.06 38.62
N ALA A 88 29.85 -19.56 37.95
CA ALA A 88 29.62 -21.00 37.93
C ALA A 88 30.82 -21.68 37.23
N GLN A 89 31.68 -22.30 38.04
CA GLN A 89 32.61 -23.37 37.67
C GLN A 89 31.84 -24.62 37.25
#